data_AF-A0ABC8QTP7-F1
#
_entry.id   AF-A0ABC8QTP7-F1
#
_cell.length_a   1.000
_cell.length_b   1.000
_cell.length_c   1.000
_cell.angle_alpha   90.00
_cell.angle_beta   90.00
_cell.angle_gamma   90.00
#
_symmetry.space_group_name_H-M   'P 1'
#
loop_
_entity.id
_entity.type
_entity.pdbx_description
1 polymer ?
#
loop_
_entity_poly.entity_id
_entity_poly.type
_entity_poly.pdbx_seq_one_letter_code
_entity_poly.pdbx_strand_id
1 'polypeptide(L)'
;MQLNLFRVLFPGAKTSIIVATCVLFGLSLTVVLSGVVPPFTEDTARGVNVVHVVDTTGKYGEKREPSSHISLFSTTPGKLVKEVAQIGEGFVCGRDKPLDFVTFSVKYGCWTHNDTGSGWSESDIPTLHVESDIKGDCRITEILIDTKASTRWSLAINTEEIEDFRLKDNSELIPLDDKSSTDGWHIIQFSGGKNAPTKFNLTLFWIKNYTQIAHTDDSMTEHLLLKLRTDVDRLTAPAERVLMKLPAWCSLFGKSTSPPTLAFLSSLPVTF
;
A
#
# COMPACT_ATOMS: atom_id res chain seq x y z
N MET A 1 -14.06 -11.41 -73.48
CA MET A 1 -14.26 -12.69 -72.78
C MET A 1 -13.60 -12.58 -71.42
N GLN A 2 -14.39 -12.78 -70.35
CA GLN A 2 -14.08 -12.47 -68.96
C GLN A 2 -12.84 -13.21 -68.42
N LEU A 3 -12.01 -12.51 -67.63
CA LEU A 3 -11.33 -13.11 -66.48
C LEU A 3 -11.72 -12.31 -65.24
N ASN A 4 -12.74 -12.79 -64.54
CA ASN A 4 -13.08 -12.36 -63.19
C ASN A 4 -12.00 -12.89 -62.23
N LEU A 5 -10.99 -12.06 -61.94
CA LEU A 5 -10.09 -12.35 -60.83
C LEU A 5 -10.78 -11.94 -59.53
N PHE A 6 -11.23 -12.96 -58.80
CA PHE A 6 -11.83 -12.91 -57.47
C PHE A 6 -11.15 -11.87 -56.56
N ARG A 7 -11.84 -10.77 -56.29
CA ARG A 7 -11.59 -9.97 -55.09
C ARG A 7 -12.36 -10.62 -53.95
N VAL A 8 -11.78 -11.65 -53.33
CA VAL A 8 -12.28 -12.16 -52.04
C VAL A 8 -11.89 -11.13 -50.98
N LEU A 9 -12.73 -10.11 -50.79
CA LEU A 9 -12.70 -9.33 -49.57
C LEU A 9 -13.39 -10.17 -48.50
N PHE A 10 -12.65 -10.84 -47.62
CA PHE A 10 -13.21 -11.49 -46.43
C PHE A 10 -13.52 -10.41 -45.39
N PRO A 11 -14.78 -9.99 -45.18
CA PRO A 11 -15.12 -9.03 -44.12
C PRO A 11 -14.98 -9.68 -42.74
N GLY A 12 -14.97 -11.03 -42.69
CA GLY A 12 -14.84 -11.83 -41.46
C GLY A 12 -13.40 -12.17 -41.04
N ALA A 13 -12.40 -11.98 -41.90
CA ALA A 13 -11.00 -12.27 -41.54
C ALA A 13 -10.50 -11.32 -40.44
N LYS A 14 -10.91 -10.05 -40.48
CA LYS A 14 -10.56 -9.07 -39.44
C LYS A 14 -11.12 -9.47 -38.08
N THR A 15 -12.39 -9.86 -38.02
CA THR A 15 -13.04 -10.33 -36.78
C THR A 15 -12.40 -11.62 -36.28
N SER A 16 -12.10 -12.57 -37.18
CA SER A 16 -11.44 -13.83 -36.81
C SER A 16 -10.03 -13.63 -36.29
N ILE A 17 -9.25 -12.69 -36.87
CA ILE A 17 -7.90 -12.34 -36.39
C ILE A 17 -7.98 -11.66 -35.01
N ILE A 18 -8.93 -10.72 -34.83
CA ILE A 18 -9.15 -10.07 -33.54
C ILE A 18 -9.50 -11.12 -32.47
N VAL A 19 -10.45 -12.00 -32.74
CA VAL A 19 -10.86 -13.06 -31.81
C VAL A 19 -9.70 -14.01 -31.51
N ALA A 20 -8.98 -14.48 -32.53
CA ALA A 20 -7.83 -15.36 -32.34
C ALA A 20 -6.73 -14.70 -31.50
N THR A 21 -6.48 -13.40 -31.74
CA THR A 21 -5.48 -12.62 -30.98
C THR A 21 -5.94 -12.44 -29.52
N CYS A 22 -7.22 -12.13 -29.29
CA CYS A 22 -7.79 -12.03 -27.94
C CYS A 22 -7.72 -13.37 -27.20
N VAL A 23 -8.00 -14.49 -27.87
CA VAL A 23 -7.90 -15.84 -27.29
C VAL A 23 -6.44 -16.17 -26.95
N LEU A 24 -5.50 -15.97 -27.87
CA LEU A 24 -4.08 -16.18 -27.63
C LEU A 24 -3.55 -15.31 -26.49
N PHE A 25 -3.96 -14.05 -26.45
CA PHE A 25 -3.60 -13.11 -25.38
C PHE A 25 -4.18 -13.56 -24.03
N GLY A 26 -5.46 -13.92 -23.99
CA GLY A 26 -6.12 -14.40 -22.76
C GLY A 26 -5.51 -15.69 -22.23
N LEU A 27 -5.19 -16.64 -23.12
CA LEU A 27 -4.49 -17.88 -22.75
C LEU A 27 -3.09 -17.59 -22.22
N SER A 28 -2.32 -16.74 -22.91
CA SER A 28 -0.97 -16.34 -22.48
C SER A 28 -1.01 -15.65 -21.11
N LEU A 29 -1.95 -14.72 -20.92
CA LEU A 29 -2.16 -14.04 -19.65
C LEU A 29 -2.52 -15.03 -18.53
N THR A 30 -3.35 -16.04 -18.81
CA THR A 30 -3.73 -17.07 -17.84
C THR A 30 -2.52 -17.91 -17.41
N VAL A 31 -1.66 -18.30 -18.37
CA VAL A 31 -0.42 -19.05 -18.09
C VAL A 31 0.55 -18.24 -17.23
N VAL A 32 0.65 -16.92 -17.46
CA VAL A 32 1.47 -16.01 -16.65
C VAL A 32 0.87 -15.80 -15.26
N LEU A 33 -0.43 -15.54 -15.17
CA LEU A 33 -1.13 -15.31 -13.89
C LEU A 33 -1.16 -16.55 -12.99
N SER A 34 -1.22 -17.75 -13.57
CA SER A 34 -1.14 -19.02 -12.83
C SER A 34 0.27 -19.31 -12.30
N GLY A 35 1.29 -18.66 -12.86
CA GLY A 35 2.70 -18.83 -12.50
C GLY A 35 3.37 -20.04 -13.16
N VAL A 36 2.78 -20.61 -14.21
CA VAL A 36 3.34 -21.75 -14.94
C VAL A 36 4.56 -21.31 -15.76
N VAL A 37 4.45 -20.17 -16.47
CA VAL A 37 5.57 -19.53 -17.16
C VAL A 37 5.97 -18.30 -16.36
N PRO A 38 7.25 -18.16 -15.97
CA PRO A 38 7.70 -16.95 -15.33
C PRO A 38 7.54 -15.79 -16.31
N PRO A 39 7.04 -14.63 -15.89
CA PRO A 39 6.93 -13.47 -16.77
C PRO A 39 8.29 -12.88 -17.18
N PHE A 40 9.40 -13.41 -16.64
CA PHE A 40 10.75 -12.84 -16.72
C PHE A 40 11.82 -13.94 -16.85
N THR A 41 12.92 -13.59 -17.52
CA THR A 41 14.12 -14.42 -17.76
C THR A 41 15.38 -13.63 -17.38
N GLU A 42 16.57 -14.22 -17.47
CA GLU A 42 17.83 -13.47 -17.29
C GLU A 42 17.93 -12.25 -18.22
N ASP A 43 17.33 -12.33 -19.41
CA ASP A 43 17.32 -11.26 -20.40
C ASP A 43 16.24 -10.18 -20.16
N THR A 44 15.36 -10.36 -19.17
CA THR A 44 14.31 -9.38 -18.83
C THR A 44 14.09 -9.34 -17.33
N ALA A 45 14.61 -8.30 -16.68
CA ALA A 45 14.57 -8.20 -15.22
C ALA A 45 13.13 -8.06 -14.67
N ARG A 46 12.83 -8.79 -13.60
CA ARG A 46 11.60 -8.66 -12.82
C ARG A 46 11.72 -7.54 -11.80
N GLY A 47 10.83 -6.56 -11.87
CA GLY A 47 10.71 -5.54 -10.83
C GLY A 47 10.09 -6.09 -9.54
N VAL A 48 10.83 -6.06 -8.43
CA VAL A 48 10.37 -6.45 -7.09
C VAL A 48 10.57 -5.32 -6.10
N ASN A 49 9.75 -5.30 -5.05
CA ASN A 49 9.90 -4.41 -3.90
C ASN A 49 10.20 -5.26 -2.68
N VAL A 50 11.22 -4.86 -1.93
CA VAL A 50 11.58 -5.46 -0.65
C VAL A 50 11.50 -4.36 0.39
N VAL A 51 10.55 -4.47 1.30
CA VAL A 51 10.30 -3.46 2.32
C VAL A 51 10.29 -4.13 3.68
N HIS A 52 11.09 -3.65 4.63
CA HIS A 52 10.91 -3.98 6.03
C HIS A 52 9.72 -3.18 6.56
N VAL A 53 8.69 -3.87 7.03
CA VAL A 53 7.46 -3.29 7.53
C VAL A 53 7.42 -3.46 9.04
N VAL A 54 7.25 -2.34 9.74
CA VAL A 54 6.98 -2.30 11.17
C VAL A 54 5.55 -1.80 11.33
N ASP A 55 4.66 -2.71 11.68
CA ASP A 55 3.23 -2.47 11.74
C ASP A 55 2.75 -2.45 13.19
N THR A 56 2.24 -1.28 13.59
CA THR A 56 1.67 -0.99 14.90
C THR A 56 0.15 -0.87 14.87
N THR A 57 -0.47 -1.16 13.72
CA THR A 57 -1.92 -1.17 13.60
C THR A 57 -2.50 -2.30 14.45
N GLY A 58 -3.27 -1.92 15.47
CA GLY A 58 -3.92 -2.82 16.41
C GLY A 58 -4.66 -2.02 17.48
N LYS A 59 -5.46 -2.71 18.31
CA LYS A 59 -6.31 -2.10 19.36
C LYS A 59 -5.63 -0.93 20.07
N TYR A 60 -6.08 0.27 19.75
CA TYR A 60 -5.61 1.50 20.37
C TYR A 60 -5.70 1.42 21.89
N GLY A 61 -4.62 1.77 22.58
CA GLY A 61 -4.51 1.69 24.04
C GLY A 61 -4.07 0.34 24.60
N GLU A 62 -4.10 -0.76 23.83
CA GLU A 62 -3.42 -2.00 24.21
C GLU A 62 -1.95 -1.93 23.78
N LYS A 63 -1.02 -2.02 24.75
CA LYS A 63 0.42 -2.19 24.45
C LYS A 63 0.65 -3.56 23.83
N ARG A 64 0.45 -3.68 22.51
CA ARG A 64 0.91 -4.82 21.72
C ARG A 64 2.28 -4.49 21.15
N GLU A 65 3.16 -5.48 21.14
CA GLU A 65 4.45 -5.33 20.49
C GLU A 65 4.25 -5.10 18.98
N PRO A 66 4.96 -4.15 18.36
CA PRO A 66 4.91 -3.94 16.91
C PRO A 66 5.20 -5.24 16.16
N SER A 67 4.39 -5.54 15.15
CA SER A 67 4.69 -6.65 14.25
C SER A 67 5.73 -6.23 13.22
N SER A 68 6.76 -7.05 13.01
CA SER A 68 7.90 -6.72 12.15
C SER A 68 8.14 -7.85 11.15
N HIS A 69 8.13 -7.54 9.86
CA HIS A 69 8.33 -8.52 8.80
C HIS A 69 8.91 -7.90 7.53
N ILE A 70 9.56 -8.70 6.70
CA ILE A 70 9.92 -8.29 5.35
C ILE A 70 8.76 -8.59 4.42
N SER A 71 8.30 -7.58 3.68
CA SER A 71 7.33 -7.71 2.60
C SER A 71 8.05 -7.71 1.26
N LEU A 72 7.79 -8.75 0.46
CA LEU A 72 8.23 -8.91 -0.92
C LEU A 72 7.00 -8.87 -1.83
N PHE A 73 6.96 -7.92 -2.75
CA PHE A 73 5.86 -7.81 -3.70
C PHE A 73 6.31 -7.30 -5.06
N SER A 74 5.45 -7.49 -6.07
CA SER A 74 5.69 -6.98 -7.41
C SER A 74 4.42 -6.38 -7.99
N THR A 75 4.58 -5.29 -8.74
CA THR A 75 3.49 -4.70 -9.53
C THR A 75 3.28 -5.44 -10.85
N THR A 76 4.18 -6.36 -11.19
CA THR A 76 4.09 -7.19 -12.40
C THR A 76 3.18 -8.39 -12.15
N PRO A 77 2.33 -8.77 -13.11
CA PRO A 77 1.48 -9.95 -12.98
C PRO A 77 2.28 -11.24 -12.72
N GLY A 78 1.67 -12.20 -12.02
CA GLY A 78 2.26 -13.51 -11.74
C GLY A 78 2.55 -13.74 -10.24
N LYS A 79 3.14 -14.89 -9.93
CA LYS A 79 3.50 -15.31 -8.55
C LYS A 79 4.98 -15.08 -8.24
N LEU A 80 5.36 -15.09 -6.97
CA LEU A 80 6.74 -14.85 -6.51
C LEU A 80 7.46 -16.13 -6.04
N VAL A 81 6.95 -17.31 -6.43
CA VAL A 81 7.40 -18.62 -5.92
C VAL A 81 8.87 -18.89 -6.22
N LYS A 82 9.37 -18.50 -7.40
CA LYS A 82 10.79 -18.73 -7.77
C LYS A 82 11.72 -17.83 -6.98
N GLU A 83 11.33 -16.57 -6.81
CA GLU A 83 12.06 -15.57 -6.04
C GLU A 83 12.19 -16.03 -4.59
N VAL A 84 11.07 -16.37 -3.94
CA VAL A 84 11.11 -16.79 -2.53
C VAL A 84 11.83 -18.11 -2.31
N ALA A 85 11.75 -19.05 -3.27
CA ALA A 85 12.45 -20.33 -3.17
C ALA A 85 13.98 -20.14 -3.21
N GLN A 86 14.47 -19.19 -4.02
CA GLN A 86 15.89 -18.87 -4.09
C GLN A 86 16.37 -18.04 -2.89
N ILE A 87 15.55 -17.07 -2.44
CA ILE A 87 15.87 -16.26 -1.27
C ILE A 87 15.98 -17.13 -0.02
N GLY A 88 15.07 -18.09 0.16
CA GLY A 88 15.16 -19.10 1.22
C GLY A 88 14.98 -18.57 2.65
N GLU A 89 14.36 -17.39 2.83
CA GLU A 89 14.14 -16.73 4.13
C GLU A 89 12.74 -17.02 4.72
N GLY A 90 12.12 -18.14 4.34
CA GLY A 90 10.84 -18.58 4.95
C GLY A 90 9.62 -17.72 4.60
N PHE A 91 9.60 -17.10 3.43
CA PHE A 91 8.46 -16.30 2.97
C PHE A 91 7.18 -17.13 2.79
N VAL A 92 6.07 -16.59 3.27
CA VAL A 92 4.72 -17.09 3.02
C VAL A 92 4.03 -16.16 2.03
N CYS A 93 3.63 -16.69 0.88
CA CYS A 93 3.00 -15.93 -0.20
C CYS A 93 1.51 -16.20 -0.28
N GLY A 94 0.72 -15.15 -0.47
CA GLY A 94 -0.72 -15.29 -0.49
C GLY A 94 -1.45 -14.07 -1.03
N ARG A 95 -2.78 -14.21 -1.09
CA ARG A 95 -3.74 -13.12 -1.33
C ARG A 95 -4.67 -12.92 -0.13
N ASP A 96 -4.52 -13.77 0.88
CA ASP A 96 -5.36 -13.91 2.06
C ASP A 96 -5.20 -12.76 3.04
N LYS A 97 -4.04 -12.08 3.06
CA LYS A 97 -3.89 -10.81 3.77
C LYS A 97 -3.23 -9.79 2.85
N PRO A 98 -4.00 -8.92 2.20
CA PRO A 98 -3.40 -7.83 1.44
C PRO A 98 -2.72 -6.86 2.42
N LEU A 99 -1.50 -6.42 2.08
CA LEU A 99 -0.82 -5.39 2.85
C LEU A 99 -1.17 -4.01 2.28
N ASP A 100 -1.61 -3.11 3.14
CA ASP A 100 -1.97 -1.75 2.77
C ASP A 100 -0.82 -0.78 3.13
N PHE A 101 -0.06 -0.32 2.13
CA PHE A 101 0.94 0.72 2.32
C PHE A 101 0.32 2.14 2.30
N VAL A 102 -0.84 2.27 2.97
CA VAL A 102 -1.69 3.46 3.13
C VAL A 102 -2.30 3.95 1.82
N THR A 103 -3.13 3.06 1.29
CA THR A 103 -3.97 3.01 0.08
C THR A 103 -3.28 2.60 -1.22
N PHE A 104 -2.04 2.14 -1.14
CA PHE A 104 -1.52 1.19 -2.13
C PHE A 104 -1.66 -0.23 -1.58
N SER A 105 -2.72 -0.92 -2.00
CA SER A 105 -3.00 -2.30 -1.57
C SER A 105 -2.22 -3.31 -2.43
N VAL A 106 -1.36 -4.07 -1.76
CA VAL A 106 -0.65 -5.21 -2.34
C VAL A 106 -1.56 -6.44 -2.27
N LYS A 107 -2.28 -6.70 -3.37
CA LYS A 107 -3.23 -7.83 -3.47
C LYS A 107 -2.58 -9.21 -3.47
N TYR A 108 -1.32 -9.30 -3.90
CA TYR A 108 -0.50 -10.51 -3.83
C TYR A 108 0.90 -10.10 -3.41
N GLY A 109 1.36 -10.70 -2.32
CA GLY A 109 2.69 -10.47 -1.77
C GLY A 109 3.15 -11.68 -0.97
N CYS A 110 4.40 -11.62 -0.54
CA CYS A 110 4.98 -12.59 0.37
C CYS A 110 5.56 -11.85 1.57
N TRP A 111 5.40 -12.40 2.77
CA TRP A 111 6.08 -11.87 3.97
C TRP A 111 6.86 -12.94 4.70
N THR A 112 7.86 -12.52 5.47
CA THR A 112 8.52 -13.38 6.46
C THR A 112 7.69 -13.45 7.75
N HIS A 113 7.88 -14.50 8.54
CA HIS A 113 7.32 -14.59 9.89
C HIS A 113 8.28 -13.96 10.91
N ASN A 114 7.78 -12.98 11.67
CA ASN A 114 8.39 -12.36 12.86
C ASN A 114 9.93 -12.35 12.85
N ASP A 115 10.50 -11.49 11.99
CA ASP A 115 11.92 -11.16 12.09
C ASP A 115 12.05 -10.13 13.23
N THR A 116 12.44 -10.62 14.40
CA THR A 116 12.48 -9.85 15.65
C THR A 116 13.36 -8.60 15.52
N GLY A 117 12.72 -7.43 15.53
CA GLY A 117 13.20 -6.16 16.10
C GLY A 117 14.60 -5.66 15.74
N SER A 118 15.14 -5.94 14.55
CA SER A 118 16.48 -5.48 14.17
C SER A 118 16.46 -4.40 13.09
N GLY A 119 17.19 -3.30 13.33
CA GLY A 119 17.35 -2.17 12.41
C GLY A 119 16.37 -1.01 12.60
N TRP A 120 15.46 -1.10 13.57
CA TRP A 120 14.55 -0.04 13.99
C TRP A 120 14.44 0.00 15.53
N SER A 121 14.00 1.13 16.07
CA SER A 121 13.77 1.35 17.49
C SER A 121 12.33 1.83 17.75
N GLU A 122 11.79 1.63 18.95
CA GLU A 122 10.46 2.15 19.30
C GLU A 122 10.37 3.67 19.13
N SER A 123 11.47 4.40 19.33
CA SER A 123 11.54 5.84 19.08
C SER A 123 11.44 6.24 17.61
N ASP A 124 11.66 5.31 16.67
CA ASP A 124 11.46 5.54 15.23
C ASP A 124 9.97 5.44 14.83
N ILE A 125 9.12 4.86 15.67
CA ILE A 125 7.69 4.64 15.37
C ILE A 125 6.95 5.98 15.37
N PRO A 126 6.21 6.31 14.29
CA PRO A 126 5.44 7.53 14.22
C PRO A 126 4.24 7.48 15.16
N THR A 127 3.89 8.63 15.75
CA THR A 127 2.83 8.72 16.74
C THR A 127 1.67 9.56 16.25
N LEU A 128 0.45 9.05 16.48
CA LEU A 128 -0.82 9.75 16.27
C LEU A 128 -1.41 10.05 17.65
N HIS A 129 -1.15 11.24 18.18
CA HIS A 129 -1.60 11.63 19.52
C HIS A 129 -2.80 12.56 19.44
N VAL A 130 -3.93 12.15 20.04
CA VAL A 130 -5.11 13.01 20.15
C VAL A 130 -4.86 14.04 21.25
N GLU A 131 -4.72 15.31 20.89
CA GLU A 131 -4.52 16.41 21.82
C GLU A 131 -5.86 16.86 22.44
N SER A 132 -6.92 16.91 21.62
CA SER A 132 -8.26 17.31 22.06
C SER A 132 -9.35 16.62 21.24
N ASP A 133 -10.48 16.32 21.88
CA ASP A 133 -11.69 15.80 21.21
C ASP A 133 -12.92 16.48 21.81
N ILE A 134 -13.38 17.54 21.14
CA ILE A 134 -14.51 18.35 21.59
C ILE A 134 -15.78 17.74 21.01
N LYS A 135 -16.58 17.09 21.87
CA LYS A 135 -17.86 16.48 21.50
C LYS A 135 -18.98 17.52 21.67
N GLY A 136 -19.65 17.84 20.57
CA GLY A 136 -20.79 18.75 20.50
C GLY A 136 -21.56 18.55 19.20
N ASP A 137 -22.41 19.50 18.80
CA ASP A 137 -23.19 19.43 17.54
C ASP A 137 -22.30 19.26 16.30
N CYS A 138 -21.04 19.73 16.38
CA CYS A 138 -19.98 19.41 15.44
C CYS A 138 -18.81 18.86 16.28
N ARG A 139 -18.56 17.55 16.23
CA ARG A 139 -17.37 16.97 16.90
C ARG A 139 -16.12 17.44 16.16
N ILE A 140 -15.13 17.90 16.93
CA ILE A 140 -13.84 18.36 16.40
C ILE A 140 -12.73 17.63 17.17
N THR A 141 -11.83 16.99 16.44
CA THR A 141 -10.67 16.30 17.02
C THR A 141 -9.39 16.94 16.53
N GLU A 142 -8.46 17.26 17.43
CA GLU A 142 -7.12 17.73 17.11
C GLU A 142 -6.09 16.64 17.41
N ILE A 143 -5.25 16.36 16.43
CA ILE A 143 -4.29 15.27 16.45
C ILE A 143 -2.91 15.83 16.13
N LEU A 144 -1.96 15.62 17.03
CA LEU A 144 -0.55 15.85 16.78
C LEU A 144 0.03 14.60 16.12
N ILE A 145 0.50 14.77 14.88
CA ILE A 145 1.19 13.72 14.13
C ILE A 145 2.69 14.00 14.21
N ASP A 146 3.45 13.00 14.66
CA ASP A 146 4.92 13.05 14.69
C ASP A 146 5.46 11.88 13.86
N THR A 147 5.99 12.19 12.68
CA THR A 147 6.60 11.23 11.74
C THR A 147 8.04 10.87 12.12
N LYS A 148 8.52 11.34 13.29
CA LYS A 148 9.85 11.13 13.82
C LYS A 148 10.93 11.62 12.86
N ALA A 149 11.71 10.70 12.32
CA ALA A 149 12.81 11.00 11.40
C ALA A 149 12.36 11.05 9.93
N SER A 150 11.10 10.68 9.63
CA SER A 150 10.63 10.58 8.24
C SER A 150 10.12 11.91 7.72
N THR A 151 10.67 12.36 6.59
CA THR A 151 10.17 13.51 5.82
C THR A 151 9.29 13.09 4.63
N ARG A 152 8.98 11.79 4.52
CA ARG A 152 8.15 11.22 3.45
C ARG A 152 7.08 10.31 4.05
N TRP A 153 5.82 10.68 3.87
CA TRP A 153 4.71 9.99 4.50
C TRP A 153 3.46 9.97 3.62
N SER A 154 2.57 9.03 3.92
CA SER A 154 1.24 8.90 3.31
C SER A 154 0.22 8.79 4.43
N LEU A 155 -0.78 9.67 4.43
CA LEU A 155 -1.88 9.69 5.40
C LEU A 155 -3.18 9.40 4.66
N ALA A 156 -3.97 8.46 5.17
CA ALA A 156 -5.33 8.23 4.72
C ALA A 156 -6.31 8.64 5.83
N ILE A 157 -7.32 9.42 5.45
CA ILE A 157 -8.39 9.92 6.33
C ILE A 157 -9.70 9.26 5.90
N ASN A 158 -10.43 8.68 6.86
CA ASN A 158 -11.71 8.04 6.58
C ASN A 158 -12.80 9.09 6.31
N THR A 159 -13.24 9.20 5.05
CA THR A 159 -14.27 10.16 4.63
C THR A 159 -15.70 9.71 4.95
N GLU A 160 -15.88 8.48 5.44
CA GLU A 160 -17.18 8.00 5.95
C GLU A 160 -17.48 8.56 7.34
N GLU A 161 -16.45 9.03 8.06
CA GLU A 161 -16.55 9.59 9.41
C GLU A 161 -16.30 11.10 9.44
N ILE A 162 -15.43 11.58 8.55
CA ILE A 162 -14.92 12.96 8.54
C ILE A 162 -15.51 13.74 7.38
N GLU A 163 -16.14 14.87 7.72
CA GLU A 163 -16.74 15.83 6.78
C GLU A 163 -15.71 16.79 6.20
N ASP A 164 -14.72 17.20 6.99
CA ASP A 164 -13.64 18.12 6.57
C ASP A 164 -12.39 17.98 7.45
N PHE A 165 -11.25 18.46 7.00
CA PHE A 165 -10.02 18.46 7.80
C PHE A 165 -9.09 19.65 7.50
N ARG A 166 -8.21 19.96 8.44
CA ARG A 166 -7.18 21.00 8.29
C ARG A 166 -5.83 20.50 8.76
N LEU A 167 -4.82 20.66 7.92
CA LEU A 167 -3.42 20.34 8.23
C LEU A 167 -2.67 21.62 8.61
N LYS A 168 -2.49 21.86 9.91
CA LYS A 168 -1.85 23.09 10.42
C LYS A 168 -0.34 22.91 10.49
N ASP A 169 0.28 23.15 9.33
CA ASP A 169 1.70 23.44 9.14
C ASP A 169 1.94 24.14 7.77
N ASN A 170 1.00 23.94 6.83
CA ASN A 170 0.70 24.85 5.73
C ASN A 170 -0.64 25.53 6.05
N SER A 171 -0.72 26.86 6.02
CA SER A 171 -1.92 27.64 6.38
C SER A 171 -3.08 27.54 5.37
N GLU A 172 -3.33 26.35 4.80
CA GLU A 172 -4.32 26.10 3.77
C GLU A 172 -5.35 25.07 4.27
N LEU A 173 -6.64 25.44 4.17
CA LEU A 173 -7.73 24.46 4.23
C LEU A 173 -7.60 23.63 2.95
N ILE A 174 -7.50 22.32 3.07
CA ILE A 174 -7.55 21.42 1.91
C ILE A 174 -9.03 21.01 1.79
N PRO A 175 -9.84 21.69 0.96
CA PRO A 175 -11.21 21.26 0.76
C PRO A 175 -11.20 19.84 0.21
N LEU A 176 -12.11 19.00 0.70
CA LEU A 176 -12.47 17.71 0.10
C LEU A 176 -13.11 17.94 -1.27
N ASP A 177 -12.31 18.30 -2.27
CA ASP A 177 -12.77 18.43 -3.64
C ASP A 177 -12.04 17.43 -4.55
N ASP A 178 -12.80 16.46 -5.03
CA ASP A 178 -12.59 15.48 -6.12
C ASP A 178 -11.22 14.78 -6.28
N LYS A 179 -10.30 14.89 -5.31
CA LYS A 179 -8.95 14.33 -5.44
C LYS A 179 -8.72 13.14 -4.51
N SER A 180 -8.78 11.97 -5.14
CA SER A 180 -8.33 10.65 -4.66
C SER A 180 -9.10 10.03 -3.50
N SER A 181 -10.44 10.10 -3.53
CA SER A 181 -11.24 9.15 -2.75
C SER A 181 -11.13 7.76 -3.40
N THR A 182 -10.33 6.86 -2.81
CA THR A 182 -10.42 5.44 -3.13
C THR A 182 -11.16 4.76 -1.98
N ASP A 183 -12.32 4.17 -2.25
CA ASP A 183 -13.04 3.31 -1.31
C ASP A 183 -13.24 3.94 0.10
N GLY A 184 -13.70 5.20 0.17
CA GLY A 184 -13.99 5.87 1.45
C GLY A 184 -12.78 6.50 2.16
N TRP A 185 -11.61 6.56 1.50
CA TRP A 185 -10.39 7.17 2.05
C TRP A 185 -9.89 8.34 1.23
N HIS A 186 -9.63 9.48 1.87
CA HIS A 186 -8.89 10.59 1.28
C HIS A 186 -7.39 10.45 1.58
N ILE A 187 -6.55 10.55 0.55
CA ILE A 187 -5.12 10.23 0.63
C ILE A 187 -4.26 11.47 0.45
N ILE A 188 -3.39 11.74 1.41
CA ILE A 188 -2.41 12.82 1.35
C ILE A 188 -1.02 12.19 1.33
N GLN A 189 -0.26 12.46 0.28
CA GLN A 189 1.13 12.04 0.16
C GLN A 189 2.05 13.25 0.24
N PHE A 190 3.07 13.16 1.08
CA PHE A 190 4.06 14.21 1.27
C PHE A 190 5.47 13.63 1.13
N SER A 191 6.34 14.36 0.44
CA SER A 191 7.76 14.03 0.32
C SER A 191 8.56 15.32 0.35
N GLY A 192 9.10 15.63 1.52
CA GLY A 192 9.91 16.81 1.78
C GLY A 192 11.42 16.52 1.80
N GLY A 193 12.22 17.58 1.63
CA GLY A 193 13.67 17.52 1.81
C GLY A 193 14.08 17.36 3.27
N LYS A 194 15.40 17.33 3.54
CA LYS A 194 15.99 17.08 4.87
C LYS A 194 15.46 17.96 6.02
N ASN A 195 14.99 19.17 5.71
CA ASN A 195 14.52 20.15 6.69
C ASN A 195 12.98 20.29 6.71
N ALA A 196 12.26 19.38 6.05
CA ALA A 196 10.81 19.40 6.08
C ALA A 196 10.30 19.10 7.51
N PRO A 197 9.16 19.68 7.90
CA PRO A 197 8.60 19.42 9.21
C PRO A 197 8.21 17.94 9.34
N THR A 198 8.50 17.38 10.52
CA THR A 198 8.13 16.00 10.88
C THR A 198 7.07 15.97 11.97
N LYS A 199 6.58 17.13 12.40
CA LYS A 199 5.51 17.28 13.38
C LYS A 199 4.51 18.31 12.87
N PHE A 200 3.24 17.94 12.86
CA PHE A 200 2.18 18.81 12.37
C PHE A 200 0.85 18.45 13.02
N ASN A 201 -0.05 19.42 13.06
CA ASN A 201 -1.37 19.24 13.65
C ASN A 201 -2.41 18.96 12.56
N LEU A 202 -3.24 17.96 12.79
CA LEU A 202 -4.40 17.64 11.99
C LEU A 202 -5.67 17.92 12.80
N THR A 203 -6.49 18.85 12.31
CA THR A 203 -7.84 19.07 12.84
C THR A 203 -8.82 18.31 11.97
N LEU A 204 -9.68 17.48 12.58
CA LEU A 204 -10.74 16.74 11.91
C LEU A 204 -12.11 17.31 12.31
N PHE A 205 -12.97 17.50 11.32
CA PHE A 205 -14.37 17.90 11.50
C PHE A 205 -15.26 16.70 11.14
N TRP A 206 -16.00 16.20 12.12
CA TRP A 206 -16.82 15.00 11.96
C TRP A 206 -18.16 15.31 11.31
N ILE A 207 -18.70 14.33 10.58
CA ILE A 207 -20.03 14.42 9.97
C ILE A 207 -21.11 14.60 11.06
N LYS A 208 -21.99 15.59 10.87
CA LYS A 208 -23.12 15.85 11.78
C LYS A 208 -24.16 14.74 11.70
N ASN A 209 -24.76 14.38 12.84
CA ASN A 209 -25.78 13.31 12.97
C ASN A 209 -25.29 11.90 12.63
N TYR A 210 -24.04 11.58 12.92
CA TYR A 210 -23.60 10.19 12.92
C TYR A 210 -24.33 9.42 14.04
N THR A 211 -25.43 8.75 13.70
CA THR A 211 -25.85 7.58 14.46
C THR A 211 -24.69 6.61 14.40
N GLN A 212 -24.10 6.24 15.56
CA GLN A 212 -23.16 5.13 15.63
C GLN A 212 -23.83 3.94 14.95
N ILE A 213 -23.54 3.71 13.67
CA ILE A 213 -23.94 2.49 13.02
C ILE A 213 -23.05 1.47 13.72
N ALA A 214 -23.63 0.77 14.68
CA ALA A 214 -23.05 -0.43 15.22
C ALA A 214 -22.98 -1.41 14.06
N HIS A 215 -21.92 -1.28 13.25
CA HIS A 215 -21.55 -2.25 12.26
C HIS A 215 -21.05 -3.47 13.03
N THR A 216 -22.00 -4.31 13.42
CA THR A 216 -21.75 -5.72 13.70
C THR A 216 -21.36 -6.37 12.39
N ASP A 217 -20.10 -6.29 12.02
CA ASP A 217 -19.55 -7.26 11.08
C ASP A 217 -18.16 -7.70 11.51
N ASP A 218 -18.03 -9.01 11.58
CA ASP A 218 -16.97 -9.82 12.20
C ASP A 218 -15.73 -9.88 11.29
N SER A 219 -15.30 -8.72 10.79
CA SER A 219 -14.06 -8.60 10.02
C SER A 219 -13.08 -7.73 10.80
N MET A 220 -11.92 -8.30 11.08
CA MET A 220 -10.84 -7.76 11.92
C MET A 220 -10.22 -6.42 11.44
N THR A 221 -10.81 -5.75 10.46
CA THR A 221 -10.56 -4.32 10.22
C THR A 221 -11.32 -3.52 11.27
N GLU A 222 -10.65 -3.30 12.40
CA GLU A 222 -11.03 -2.24 13.34
C GLU A 222 -11.44 -0.99 12.54
N HIS A 223 -12.57 -0.37 12.88
CA HIS A 223 -13.06 0.79 12.16
C HIS A 223 -12.07 1.95 12.33
N LEU A 224 -11.17 2.13 11.36
CA LEU A 224 -10.06 3.06 11.43
C LEU A 224 -10.52 4.46 11.02
N LEU A 225 -10.05 5.47 11.76
CA LEU A 225 -10.20 6.87 11.44
C LEU A 225 -9.05 7.35 10.55
N LEU A 226 -7.82 7.00 10.92
CA LEU A 226 -6.60 7.37 10.20
C LEU A 226 -5.71 6.16 9.96
N LYS A 227 -5.03 6.17 8.82
CA LYS A 227 -3.87 5.30 8.54
C LYS A 227 -2.68 6.16 8.16
N LEU A 228 -1.53 5.89 8.76
CA LEU A 228 -0.29 6.61 8.51
C LEU A 228 0.80 5.64 8.09
N ARG A 229 1.48 5.96 6.99
CA ARG A 229 2.73 5.34 6.59
C ARG A 229 3.84 6.38 6.65
N THR A 230 4.95 6.03 7.28
CA THR A 230 6.17 6.82 7.18
C THR A 230 7.27 6.00 6.52
N ASP A 231 7.98 6.63 5.60
CA ASP A 231 9.03 6.02 4.80
C ASP A 231 10.39 6.44 5.37
N VAL A 232 11.24 5.49 5.71
CA VAL A 232 12.59 5.76 6.23
C VAL A 232 13.61 5.17 5.28
N ASP A 233 14.53 6.02 4.81
CA ASP A 233 15.66 5.60 3.98
C ASP A 233 16.76 4.98 4.86
N ARG A 234 16.48 3.77 5.35
CA ARG A 234 17.40 3.01 6.21
C ARG A 234 17.32 1.54 5.81
N LEU A 235 18.45 1.01 5.34
CA LEU A 235 18.57 -0.42 5.11
C LEU A 235 18.75 -1.15 6.44
N THR A 236 17.83 -2.05 6.75
CA THR A 236 17.89 -2.89 7.95
C THR A 236 18.58 -4.22 7.64
N ALA A 237 19.21 -4.85 8.63
CA ALA A 237 19.88 -6.14 8.42
C ALA A 237 18.96 -7.23 7.82
N PRO A 238 17.68 -7.37 8.25
CA PRO A 238 16.76 -8.32 7.60
C PRO A 238 16.50 -8.01 6.13
N ALA A 239 16.30 -6.73 5.78
CA ALA A 239 16.11 -6.34 4.39
C ALA A 239 17.38 -6.59 3.57
N GLU A 240 18.56 -6.26 4.11
CA GLU A 240 19.84 -6.49 3.45
C GLU A 240 20.07 -7.97 3.13
N ARG A 241 19.79 -8.88 4.07
CA ARG A 241 19.89 -10.34 3.84
C ARG A 241 19.04 -10.78 2.66
N VAL A 242 17.80 -10.30 2.58
CA VAL A 242 16.89 -10.61 1.46
C VAL A 242 17.43 -10.05 0.16
N LEU A 243 17.91 -8.80 0.16
CA LEU A 243 18.48 -8.15 -1.03
C LEU A 243 19.70 -8.91 -1.57
N MET A 244 20.60 -9.38 -0.70
CA MET A 244 21.78 -10.15 -1.11
C MET A 244 21.44 -11.51 -1.74
N LYS A 245 20.26 -12.07 -1.42
CA LYS A 245 19.79 -13.37 -1.94
C LYS A 245 18.78 -13.23 -3.07
N LEU A 246 18.47 -12.01 -3.51
CA LEU A 246 17.60 -11.80 -4.65
C LEU A 246 18.20 -12.46 -5.90
N PRO A 247 17.38 -13.12 -6.73
CA PRO A 247 17.85 -13.65 -8.00
C PRO A 247 18.46 -12.55 -8.89
N ALA A 248 19.48 -12.89 -9.68
CA ALA A 248 20.16 -11.93 -10.55
C ALA A 248 19.25 -11.30 -11.62
N TRP A 249 18.16 -11.99 -11.99
CA TRP A 249 17.13 -11.47 -12.89
C TRP A 249 16.08 -10.60 -12.18
N CYS A 250 16.25 -10.28 -10.89
CA CYS A 250 15.38 -9.34 -10.18
C CYS A 250 16.04 -7.95 -10.10
N SER A 251 15.21 -6.92 -10.21
CA SER A 251 15.60 -5.52 -10.03
C SER A 251 14.70 -4.89 -8.99
N LEU A 252 15.26 -4.03 -8.14
CA LEU A 252 14.46 -3.23 -7.21
C LEU A 252 13.67 -2.20 -8.00
N PHE A 253 12.35 -2.33 -7.98
CA PHE A 253 11.45 -1.46 -8.70
C PHE A 253 10.43 -0.85 -7.74
N GLY A 254 10.75 0.34 -7.23
CA GLY A 254 9.81 1.15 -6.45
C GLY A 254 8.93 2.02 -7.34
N LYS A 255 7.61 1.99 -7.13
CA LYS A 255 6.74 3.07 -7.62
C LYS A 255 7.09 4.36 -6.85
N SER A 256 6.79 5.53 -7.41
CA SER A 256 6.93 6.80 -6.67
C SER A 256 6.14 6.80 -5.34
N THR A 257 5.16 5.93 -5.21
CA THR A 257 4.33 5.76 -4.02
C THR A 257 4.74 4.60 -3.12
N SER A 258 5.71 3.76 -3.50
CA SER A 258 6.18 2.68 -2.63
C SER A 258 7.25 3.17 -1.64
N PRO A 259 7.30 2.61 -0.43
CA PRO A 259 8.38 2.87 0.50
C PRO A 259 9.73 2.43 -0.07
N PRO A 260 10.85 3.04 0.37
CA PRO A 260 12.19 2.68 -0.06
C PRO A 260 12.59 1.29 0.47
N THR A 261 12.96 1.19 1.74
CA THR A 261 13.49 -0.05 2.34
C THR A 261 12.94 -0.33 3.74
N LEU A 262 12.47 0.70 4.46
CA LEU A 262 11.81 0.59 5.76
C LEU A 262 10.56 1.46 5.77
N ALA A 263 9.44 0.89 6.24
CA ALA A 263 8.17 1.58 6.40
C ALA A 263 7.59 1.29 7.79
N PHE A 264 7.07 2.33 8.44
CA PHE A 264 6.25 2.18 9.63
C PHE A 264 4.79 2.40 9.27
N LEU A 265 3.92 1.52 9.78
CA LEU A 265 2.47 1.63 9.66
C LEU A 265 1.87 1.88 11.04
N SER A 266 1.07 2.93 11.14
CA SER A 266 0.34 3.30 12.35
C SER A 266 -1.10 3.65 12.00
N SER A 267 -2.01 3.46 12.95
CA SER A 267 -3.43 3.78 12.77
C SER A 267 -4.04 4.42 14.00
N LEU A 268 -5.10 5.18 13.79
CA LEU A 268 -5.97 5.69 14.84
C LEU A 268 -7.38 5.13 14.58
N PRO A 269 -7.99 4.37 15.49
CA PRO A 269 -9.37 3.93 15.34
C PRO A 269 -10.36 5.08 15.54
N VAL A 270 -11.61 4.88 15.09
CA VAL A 270 -12.72 5.81 15.33
C VAL A 270 -13.04 5.94 16.82
N THR A 271 -12.89 4.84 17.56
CA THR A 271 -12.96 4.80 19.03
C THR A 271 -11.56 4.73 19.63
N PHE A 272 -11.06 5.88 20.06
CA PHE A 272 -9.77 6.05 20.73
C PHE A 272 -9.95 6.45 22.20
#